data_AF-A0A7K6JG13-F1
#
_entry.id   AF-A0A7K6JG13-F1
#
_cell.length_a   1.000
_cell.length_b   1.000
_cell.length_c   1.000
_cell.angle_alpha   90.00
_cell.angle_beta   90.00
_cell.angle_gamma   90.00
#
_symmetry.space_group_name_H-M   'P 1'
#
loop_
_entity.id
_entity.type
_entity.pdbx_description
1 polymer ?
#
loop_
_entity_poly.entity_id
_entity_poly.type
_entity_poly.pdbx_seq_one_letter_code
_entity_poly.pdbx_strand_id
1 'polypeptide(L)'
;KVKSFTVAFSEPDKVYCSGDKVAGRVLVEVAEVTRVSTVKVLACGVARVTWAKGPAQCRQEMEYLRFEDVLALEEQPTDEDGSVILRPGNKYEYKFGFELPQGPLGTTFKGKYGSVDYWVKASLERPACPTQQVKKRFEVMDPVDVNTPELLSPVAAKKEKKVSCMFIPDGRVSVSAQIDRKGFCEGDEICINADFENTCSRIVVPKAAIVAKHTYLANGQTKVFSQKLSCVRGNHIISGTSESWRGKTIRVRKLKPSILGCNILRVEYFLQIYVSVPGSKKIILELPLVIGSRSGIGSRSSSMASQTSSEMSWVDLNLPDAPEAPPCYLDIVPEDHRLESPTTPLLDDPDGFDSPIFMYAPEFKFMPPPTYTEVSAAP
;
A
#
# COMPACT_ATOMS: atom_id res chain seq x y z
N LYS A 1 0.14 -3.05 -45.97
CA LYS A 1 0.80 -3.48 -44.71
C LYS A 1 0.38 -2.56 -43.55
N VAL A 2 0.09 -3.10 -42.35
CA VAL A 2 -0.22 -2.28 -41.14
C VAL A 2 1.09 -1.73 -40.57
N LYS A 3 1.14 -0.42 -40.33
CA LYS A 3 2.29 0.31 -39.78
C LYS A 3 2.23 0.41 -38.27
N SER A 4 1.06 0.78 -37.73
CA SER A 4 0.82 0.90 -36.29
C SER A 4 -0.58 0.40 -35.96
N PHE A 5 -0.71 -0.31 -34.83
CA PHE A 5 -1.99 -0.78 -34.31
C PHE A 5 -1.94 -0.75 -32.78
N THR A 6 -2.61 0.24 -32.18
CA THR A 6 -2.51 0.48 -30.74
C THR A 6 -3.86 0.85 -30.13
N VAL A 7 -4.03 0.56 -28.84
CA VAL A 7 -5.18 1.00 -28.04
C VAL A 7 -4.74 2.17 -27.17
N ALA A 8 -5.50 3.25 -27.20
CA ALA A 8 -5.30 4.44 -26.37
C ALA A 8 -6.55 4.65 -25.51
N PHE A 9 -6.40 4.69 -24.19
CA PHE A 9 -7.49 5.11 -23.30
C PHE A 9 -7.57 6.63 -23.30
N SER A 10 -8.79 7.16 -23.12
CA SER A 10 -8.98 8.60 -22.97
C SER A 10 -8.28 9.12 -21.70
N GLU A 11 -8.29 8.32 -20.63
CA GLU A 11 -7.61 8.60 -19.37
C GLU A 11 -6.65 7.43 -19.06
N PRO A 12 -5.35 7.52 -19.39
CA PRO A 12 -4.42 6.39 -19.31
C PRO A 12 -4.01 6.01 -17.89
N ASP A 13 -3.94 6.97 -16.97
CA ASP A 13 -3.47 6.77 -15.59
C ASP A 13 -4.63 6.71 -14.58
N LYS A 14 -5.87 6.67 -15.06
CA LYS A 14 -7.06 6.59 -14.22
C LYS A 14 -7.24 5.18 -13.67
N VAL A 15 -7.53 5.10 -12.38
CA VAL A 15 -8.04 3.91 -11.72
C VAL A 15 -9.56 3.99 -11.74
N TYR A 16 -10.21 3.03 -12.39
CA TYR A 16 -11.66 3.01 -12.57
C TYR A 16 -12.35 2.31 -11.38
N CYS A 17 -13.53 2.79 -11.02
CA CYS A 17 -14.40 2.21 -9.99
C CYS A 17 -15.64 1.55 -10.60
N SER A 18 -16.43 0.84 -9.79
CA SER A 18 -17.72 0.28 -10.24
C SER A 18 -18.61 1.39 -10.80
N GLY A 19 -19.22 1.14 -11.96
CA GLY A 19 -20.03 2.12 -12.67
C GLY A 19 -19.30 3.13 -13.53
N ASP A 20 -17.97 3.21 -13.46
CA ASP A 20 -17.22 4.14 -14.29
C ASP A 20 -17.27 3.74 -15.78
N LYS A 21 -17.32 4.75 -16.63
CA LYS A 21 -17.21 4.58 -18.08
C LYS A 21 -15.76 4.53 -18.50
N VAL A 22 -15.35 3.40 -19.08
CA VAL A 22 -14.04 3.23 -19.73
C VAL A 22 -14.19 3.58 -21.20
N ALA A 23 -13.53 4.65 -21.64
CA ALA A 23 -13.55 5.10 -23.02
C ALA A 23 -12.13 5.22 -23.60
N GLY A 24 -12.03 5.05 -24.91
CA GLY A 24 -10.77 5.13 -25.61
C GLY A 24 -10.94 5.05 -27.12
N ARG A 25 -9.81 4.85 -27.79
CA ARG A 25 -9.69 4.78 -29.25
C ARG A 25 -8.72 3.69 -29.64
N VAL A 26 -9.02 2.99 -30.73
CA VAL A 26 -8.08 2.11 -31.43
C VAL A 26 -7.48 2.90 -32.58
N LEU A 27 -6.17 3.07 -32.56
CA LEU A 27 -5.41 3.82 -33.56
C LEU A 27 -4.81 2.84 -34.56
N VAL A 28 -5.13 3.05 -35.84
CA VAL A 28 -4.61 2.25 -36.96
C VAL A 28 -3.88 3.17 -37.94
N GLU A 29 -2.63 2.85 -38.24
CA GLU A 29 -1.88 3.43 -39.35
C GLU A 29 -1.47 2.34 -40.31
N VAL A 30 -1.56 2.61 -41.61
CA VAL A 30 -1.16 1.67 -42.67
C VAL A 30 -0.03 2.26 -43.51
N ALA A 31 0.90 1.42 -43.94
CA ALA A 31 2.01 1.79 -44.83
C ALA A 31 1.63 1.69 -46.31
N GLU A 32 0.63 0.85 -46.63
CA GLU A 32 0.11 0.66 -47.98
C GLU A 32 -1.42 0.59 -47.91
N VAL A 33 -2.09 0.81 -49.05
CA VAL A 33 -3.55 0.68 -49.13
C VAL A 33 -3.95 -0.72 -48.66
N THR A 34 -4.77 -0.78 -47.62
CA THR A 34 -5.12 -2.02 -46.93
C THR A 34 -6.63 -2.08 -46.72
N ARG A 35 -7.27 -3.14 -47.20
CA ARG A 35 -8.69 -3.43 -46.94
C ARG A 35 -8.82 -4.06 -45.54
N VAL A 36 -9.71 -3.52 -44.72
CA VAL A 36 -10.01 -3.98 -43.37
C VAL A 36 -11.45 -4.46 -43.35
N SER A 37 -11.69 -5.69 -42.91
CA SER A 37 -13.02 -6.27 -42.84
C SER A 37 -13.76 -5.78 -41.60
N THR A 38 -13.17 -5.97 -40.42
CA THR A 38 -13.77 -5.54 -39.16
C THR A 38 -12.69 -5.14 -38.14
N VAL A 39 -13.05 -4.20 -37.27
CA VAL A 39 -12.28 -3.87 -36.07
C VAL A 39 -13.16 -4.21 -34.88
N LYS A 40 -12.74 -5.18 -34.06
CA LYS A 40 -13.49 -5.64 -32.89
C LYS A 40 -12.74 -5.28 -31.62
N VAL A 41 -13.47 -4.92 -30.58
CA VAL A 41 -12.93 -4.70 -29.24
C VAL A 41 -13.57 -5.67 -28.27
N LEU A 42 -12.73 -6.38 -27.51
CA LEU A 42 -13.11 -7.24 -26.41
C LEU A 42 -12.50 -6.68 -25.13
N ALA A 43 -13.34 -6.22 -24.21
CA ALA A 43 -12.95 -5.84 -22.86
C ALA A 43 -13.29 -6.97 -21.89
N CYS A 44 -12.31 -7.38 -21.08
CA CYS A 44 -12.50 -8.41 -20.07
C CYS A 44 -11.87 -8.02 -18.74
N GLY A 45 -12.54 -8.38 -17.67
CA GLY A 45 -12.04 -8.33 -16.30
C GLY A 45 -12.14 -9.72 -15.69
N VAL A 46 -11.00 -10.35 -15.40
CA VAL A 46 -10.98 -11.75 -14.95
C VAL A 46 -10.10 -11.89 -13.74
N ALA A 47 -10.63 -12.50 -12.68
CA ALA A 47 -9.83 -13.03 -11.59
C ALA A 47 -9.45 -14.48 -11.90
N ARG A 48 -8.17 -14.79 -11.75
CA ARG A 48 -7.60 -16.12 -11.98
C ARG A 48 -6.83 -16.53 -10.74
N VAL A 49 -7.14 -17.72 -10.24
CA VAL A 49 -6.46 -18.32 -9.10
C VAL A 49 -5.93 -19.67 -9.54
N THR A 50 -4.66 -19.94 -9.30
CA THR A 50 -4.00 -21.17 -9.77
C THR A 50 -2.84 -21.56 -8.88
N TRP A 51 -2.79 -22.83 -8.47
CA TRP A 51 -1.63 -23.42 -7.80
C TRP A 51 -1.50 -24.92 -8.06
N ALA A 52 -0.28 -25.44 -7.98
CA ALA A 52 0.00 -26.86 -8.06
C ALA A 52 -0.29 -27.57 -6.72
N LYS A 53 -0.88 -28.76 -6.79
CA LYS A 53 -1.10 -29.68 -5.66
C LYS A 53 -0.70 -31.09 -6.09
N GLY A 54 0.58 -31.43 -5.90
CA GLY A 54 1.15 -32.68 -6.40
C GLY A 54 1.04 -32.76 -7.93
N PRO A 55 0.53 -33.87 -8.51
CA PRO A 55 0.36 -33.99 -9.96
C PRO A 55 -0.84 -33.20 -10.51
N ALA A 56 -1.75 -32.71 -9.65
CA ALA A 56 -2.94 -31.98 -10.07
C ALA A 56 -2.76 -30.46 -9.93
N GLN A 57 -3.33 -29.70 -10.87
CA GLN A 57 -3.39 -28.24 -10.81
C GLN A 57 -4.77 -27.80 -10.33
N CYS A 58 -4.81 -27.03 -9.25
CA CYS A 58 -6.03 -26.35 -8.83
C CYS A 58 -6.09 -25.01 -9.58
N ARG A 59 -7.18 -24.79 -10.33
CA ARG A 59 -7.41 -23.55 -11.10
C ARG A 59 -8.87 -23.16 -11.00
N GLN A 60 -9.11 -21.88 -10.74
CA GLN A 60 -10.43 -21.28 -10.73
C GLN A 60 -10.35 -19.92 -11.41
N GLU A 61 -11.36 -19.61 -12.21
CA GLU A 61 -11.49 -18.31 -12.88
C GLU A 61 -12.87 -17.75 -12.60
N MET A 62 -12.94 -16.42 -12.55
CA MET A 62 -14.18 -15.69 -12.39
C MET A 62 -14.11 -14.44 -13.26
N GLU A 63 -15.09 -14.30 -14.15
CA GLU A 63 -15.24 -13.14 -15.03
C GLU A 63 -16.11 -12.09 -14.32
N TYR A 64 -15.60 -10.87 -14.22
CA TYR A 64 -16.29 -9.69 -13.67
C TYR A 64 -16.82 -8.77 -14.78
N LEU A 65 -16.12 -8.76 -15.91
CA LEU A 65 -16.46 -7.94 -17.07
C LEU A 65 -16.23 -8.78 -18.32
N ARG A 66 -17.21 -8.77 -19.20
CA ARG A 66 -17.07 -9.21 -20.58
C ARG A 66 -17.92 -8.31 -21.46
N PHE A 67 -17.27 -7.53 -22.31
CA PHE A 67 -17.89 -6.63 -23.25
C PHE A 67 -17.23 -6.82 -24.62
N GLU A 68 -18.03 -6.97 -25.65
CA GLU A 68 -17.57 -7.14 -27.03
C GLU A 68 -18.33 -6.18 -27.93
N ASP A 69 -17.60 -5.49 -28.80
CA ASP A 69 -18.17 -4.49 -29.70
C ASP A 69 -17.42 -4.46 -31.04
N VAL A 70 -18.13 -4.12 -32.11
CA VAL A 70 -17.57 -3.96 -33.46
C VAL A 70 -17.52 -2.48 -33.77
N LEU A 71 -16.32 -1.94 -33.91
CA LEU A 71 -16.13 -0.50 -34.06
C LEU A 71 -16.31 -0.07 -35.52
N ALA A 72 -17.13 0.94 -35.72
CA ALA A 72 -17.28 1.64 -36.99
C ALA A 72 -16.38 2.88 -37.04
N LEU A 73 -15.95 3.26 -38.24
CA LEU A 73 -15.23 4.51 -38.47
C LEU A 73 -16.25 5.58 -38.91
N GLU A 74 -16.40 6.67 -38.15
CA GLU A 74 -17.43 7.70 -38.40
C GLU A 74 -17.26 8.40 -39.77
N GLU A 75 -16.03 8.45 -40.31
CA GLU A 75 -15.68 9.30 -41.46
C GLU A 75 -15.53 8.55 -42.80
N GLN A 76 -15.66 7.21 -42.84
CA GLN A 76 -15.49 6.45 -44.08
C GLN A 76 -16.74 5.65 -44.46
N PRO A 77 -17.21 5.76 -45.73
CA PRO A 77 -18.26 4.89 -46.22
C PRO A 77 -17.77 3.43 -46.20
N THR A 78 -18.61 2.56 -45.65
CA THR A 78 -18.43 1.12 -45.73
C THR A 78 -18.81 0.61 -47.12
N ASP A 79 -18.03 -0.35 -47.61
CA ASP A 79 -18.31 -1.08 -48.86
C ASP A 79 -19.56 -1.98 -48.71
N GLU A 80 -20.08 -2.59 -49.79
CA GLU A 80 -21.23 -3.52 -49.72
C GLU A 80 -21.00 -4.68 -48.73
N ASP A 81 -19.73 -5.10 -48.58
CA ASP A 81 -19.30 -6.14 -47.64
C ASP A 81 -19.08 -5.62 -46.20
N GLY A 82 -19.35 -4.34 -45.91
CA GLY A 82 -19.06 -3.69 -44.62
C GLY A 82 -17.59 -3.36 -44.38
N SER A 83 -16.71 -3.64 -45.36
CA SER A 83 -15.27 -3.41 -45.25
C SER A 83 -14.88 -1.95 -45.48
N VAL A 84 -13.73 -1.54 -44.93
CA VAL A 84 -13.19 -0.19 -45.04
C VAL A 84 -11.80 -0.22 -45.67
N ILE A 85 -11.53 0.72 -46.60
CA ILE A 85 -10.22 0.85 -47.25
C ILE A 85 -9.40 1.91 -46.54
N LEU A 86 -8.31 1.48 -45.90
CA LEU A 86 -7.37 2.36 -45.24
C LEU A 86 -6.24 2.74 -46.21
N ARG A 87 -6.01 4.03 -46.38
CA ARG A 87 -4.93 4.62 -47.19
C ARG A 87 -3.77 5.11 -46.32
N PRO A 88 -2.51 5.01 -46.79
CA PRO A 88 -1.34 5.55 -46.09
C PRO A 88 -1.41 7.06 -45.92
N GLY A 89 -0.72 7.57 -44.89
CA GLY A 89 -0.66 9.01 -44.59
C GLY A 89 -1.73 9.50 -43.62
N ASN A 90 -2.84 8.75 -43.46
CA ASN A 90 -3.90 9.06 -42.52
C ASN A 90 -3.80 8.22 -41.24
N LYS A 91 -4.30 8.77 -40.13
CA LYS A 91 -4.51 8.05 -38.87
C LYS A 91 -5.99 7.76 -38.72
N TYR A 92 -6.32 6.48 -38.55
CA TYR A 92 -7.70 6.03 -38.39
C TYR A 92 -7.97 5.79 -36.91
N GLU A 93 -8.98 6.49 -36.37
CA GLU A 93 -9.37 6.38 -34.97
C GLU A 93 -10.74 5.71 -34.84
N TYR A 94 -10.77 4.54 -34.21
CA TYR A 94 -12.02 3.85 -33.87
C TYR A 94 -12.33 4.08 -32.40
N LYS A 95 -13.38 4.83 -32.09
CA LYS A 95 -13.77 5.13 -30.70
C LYS A 95 -14.48 3.92 -30.09
N PHE A 96 -14.19 3.63 -28.83
CA PHE A 96 -14.93 2.64 -28.04
C PHE A 96 -15.25 3.21 -26.66
N GLY A 97 -16.34 2.74 -26.07
CA GLY A 97 -16.72 3.11 -24.72
C GLY A 97 -17.69 2.09 -24.12
N PHE A 98 -17.40 1.66 -22.90
CA PHE A 98 -18.26 0.74 -22.15
C PHE A 98 -18.27 1.14 -20.67
N GLU A 99 -19.28 0.71 -19.94
CA GLU A 99 -19.42 0.98 -18.51
C GLU A 99 -19.07 -0.27 -17.71
N LEU A 100 -18.38 -0.07 -16.58
CA LEU A 100 -18.10 -1.15 -15.65
C LEU A 100 -19.38 -1.56 -14.92
N PRO A 101 -19.63 -2.88 -14.73
CA PRO A 101 -20.82 -3.34 -14.02
C PRO A 101 -20.96 -2.71 -12.64
N GLN A 102 -22.21 -2.40 -12.29
CA GLN A 102 -22.59 -1.96 -10.95
C GLN A 102 -22.52 -3.16 -10.01
N GLY A 103 -21.71 -3.07 -8.95
CA GLY A 103 -21.54 -4.13 -7.97
C GLY A 103 -20.08 -4.36 -7.55
N PRO A 104 -19.82 -5.35 -6.68
CA PRO A 104 -18.48 -5.63 -6.20
C PRO A 104 -17.61 -6.16 -7.35
N LEU A 105 -16.71 -5.31 -7.83
CA LEU A 105 -15.70 -5.68 -8.81
C LEU A 105 -14.47 -6.22 -8.08
N GLY A 106 -13.80 -7.20 -8.68
CA GLY A 106 -12.49 -7.59 -8.17
C GLY A 106 -11.51 -6.44 -8.38
N THR A 107 -10.91 -5.90 -7.32
CA THR A 107 -9.81 -4.92 -7.43
C THR A 107 -8.61 -5.53 -8.17
N THR A 108 -8.02 -4.79 -9.10
CA THR A 108 -6.82 -5.20 -9.85
C THR A 108 -5.71 -5.59 -8.88
N PHE A 109 -5.24 -6.83 -9.00
CA PHE A 109 -4.30 -7.41 -8.04
C PHE A 109 -3.39 -8.43 -8.68
N LYS A 110 -2.16 -8.53 -8.18
CA LYS A 110 -1.22 -9.57 -8.56
C LYS A 110 -0.58 -10.16 -7.32
N GLY A 111 -0.95 -11.38 -7.00
CA GLY A 111 -0.41 -12.14 -5.87
C GLY A 111 0.36 -13.38 -6.32
N LYS A 112 0.73 -14.22 -5.34
CA LYS A 112 1.54 -15.42 -5.57
C LYS A 112 0.79 -16.53 -6.29
N TYR A 113 -0.49 -16.72 -5.95
CA TYR A 113 -1.34 -17.82 -6.47
C TYR A 113 -2.56 -17.32 -7.22
N GLY A 114 -2.65 -16.02 -7.50
CA GLY A 114 -3.77 -15.47 -8.26
C GLY A 114 -3.60 -14.00 -8.62
N SER A 115 -4.33 -13.58 -9.64
CA SER A 115 -4.38 -12.21 -10.12
C SER A 115 -5.80 -11.82 -10.50
N VAL A 116 -6.06 -10.51 -10.52
CA VAL A 116 -7.26 -9.90 -11.09
C VAL A 116 -6.77 -8.90 -12.11
N ASP A 117 -7.10 -9.14 -13.38
CA ASP A 117 -6.59 -8.38 -14.51
C ASP A 117 -7.76 -7.87 -15.36
N TYR A 118 -7.75 -6.56 -15.63
CA TYR A 118 -8.66 -5.91 -16.58
C TYR A 118 -7.88 -5.46 -17.81
N TRP A 119 -8.48 -5.68 -18.98
CA TRP A 119 -7.85 -5.35 -20.25
C TRP A 119 -8.85 -5.16 -21.36
N VAL A 120 -8.42 -4.39 -22.35
CA VAL A 120 -9.10 -4.21 -23.64
C VAL A 120 -8.22 -4.81 -24.72
N LYS A 121 -8.80 -5.64 -25.57
CA LYS A 121 -8.16 -6.29 -26.71
C LYS A 121 -8.83 -5.84 -27.99
N ALA A 122 -8.10 -5.14 -28.84
CA ALA A 122 -8.55 -4.80 -30.18
C ALA A 122 -8.06 -5.86 -31.17
N SER A 123 -8.95 -6.29 -32.07
CA SER A 123 -8.71 -7.28 -33.10
C SER A 123 -9.01 -6.66 -34.46
N LEU A 124 -8.02 -6.67 -35.36
CA LEU A 124 -8.10 -6.14 -36.71
C LEU A 124 -8.16 -7.31 -37.70
N GLU A 125 -9.32 -7.51 -38.32
CA GLU A 125 -9.54 -8.55 -39.32
C GLU A 125 -9.32 -7.98 -40.72
N ARG A 126 -8.54 -8.71 -41.54
CA ARG A 126 -8.21 -8.33 -42.91
C ARG A 126 -8.44 -9.52 -43.85
N PRO A 127 -8.91 -9.30 -45.09
CA PRO A 127 -9.09 -10.38 -46.05
C PRO A 127 -7.77 -11.12 -46.30
N ALA A 128 -7.82 -12.46 -46.35
CA ALA A 128 -6.68 -13.33 -46.62
C ALA A 128 -5.46 -13.12 -45.69
N CYS A 129 -5.65 -12.54 -44.50
CA CYS A 129 -4.61 -12.30 -43.51
C CYS A 129 -5.07 -12.79 -42.13
N PRO A 130 -4.15 -13.24 -41.26
CA PRO A 130 -4.49 -13.56 -39.88
C PRO A 130 -4.90 -12.30 -39.11
N THR A 131 -5.84 -12.45 -38.19
CA THR A 131 -6.33 -11.37 -37.32
C THR A 131 -5.20 -10.83 -36.46
N GLN A 132 -4.92 -9.52 -36.59
CA GLN A 132 -3.92 -8.86 -35.75
C GLN A 132 -4.56 -8.40 -34.44
N GLN A 133 -3.91 -8.62 -33.31
CA GLN A 133 -4.48 -8.34 -31.99
C GLN A 133 -3.53 -7.51 -31.16
N VAL A 134 -4.06 -6.52 -30.46
CA VAL A 134 -3.32 -5.71 -29.47
C VAL A 134 -4.12 -5.70 -28.17
N LYS A 135 -3.41 -5.81 -27.04
CA LYS A 135 -4.01 -5.87 -25.71
C LYS A 135 -3.42 -4.79 -24.82
N LYS A 136 -4.27 -4.02 -24.15
CA LYS A 136 -3.87 -3.01 -23.18
C LYS A 136 -4.61 -3.19 -21.86
N ARG A 137 -3.89 -3.10 -20.75
CA ARG A 137 -4.43 -3.25 -19.39
C ARG A 137 -4.87 -1.90 -18.84
N PHE A 138 -5.87 -1.91 -17.97
CA PHE A 138 -6.29 -0.77 -17.17
C PHE A 138 -6.51 -1.20 -15.72
N GLU A 139 -6.47 -0.25 -14.79
CA GLU A 139 -6.61 -0.53 -13.36
C GLU A 139 -8.04 -0.29 -12.89
N VAL A 140 -8.58 -1.24 -12.11
CA VAL A 140 -9.88 -1.13 -11.47
C VAL A 140 -9.67 -1.28 -9.98
N MET A 141 -10.33 -0.46 -9.19
CA MET A 141 -10.31 -0.52 -7.74
C MET A 141 -11.73 -0.42 -7.20
N ASP A 142 -12.10 -1.38 -6.36
CA ASP A 142 -13.30 -1.27 -5.54
C ASP A 142 -12.94 -0.46 -4.28
N PRO A 143 -13.44 0.79 -4.14
CA PRO A 143 -13.04 1.66 -3.05
C PRO A 143 -13.64 1.15 -1.73
N VAL A 144 -12.78 0.99 -0.72
CA VAL A 144 -13.20 0.66 0.65
C VAL A 144 -13.14 1.92 1.48
N ASP A 145 -14.29 2.46 1.89
CA ASP A 145 -14.34 3.65 2.74
C ASP A 145 -13.97 3.31 4.19
N VAL A 146 -12.80 3.81 4.58
CA VAL A 146 -12.20 3.63 5.90
C VAL A 146 -12.99 4.36 6.99
N ASN A 147 -13.82 5.34 6.63
CA ASN A 147 -14.59 6.16 7.57
C ASN A 147 -15.95 5.55 7.95
N THR A 148 -16.22 4.31 7.53
CA THR A 148 -17.43 3.60 7.96
C THR A 148 -17.41 3.38 9.48
N PRO A 149 -18.57 3.53 10.16
CA PRO A 149 -18.62 3.53 11.63
C PRO A 149 -18.10 2.23 12.24
N GLU A 150 -18.27 1.10 11.55
CA GLU A 150 -17.72 -0.20 11.96
C GLU A 150 -16.18 -0.20 11.99
N LEU A 151 -15.54 0.52 11.06
CA LEU A 151 -14.08 0.61 10.95
C LEU A 151 -13.45 1.64 11.88
N LEU A 152 -14.24 2.58 12.39
CA LEU A 152 -13.81 3.58 13.37
C LEU A 152 -13.86 3.07 14.82
N SER A 153 -14.50 1.92 15.05
CA SER A 153 -14.59 1.32 16.38
C SER A 153 -13.24 0.75 16.86
N PRO A 154 -12.90 0.90 18.16
CA PRO A 154 -11.68 0.35 18.71
C PRO A 154 -11.72 -1.17 18.72
N VAL A 155 -10.58 -1.80 18.43
CA VAL A 155 -10.45 -3.26 18.43
C VAL A 155 -9.52 -3.67 19.55
N ALA A 156 -10.01 -4.54 20.43
CA ALA A 156 -9.22 -5.08 21.53
C ALA A 156 -9.29 -6.61 21.55
N ALA A 157 -8.21 -7.24 21.96
CA ALA A 157 -8.19 -8.66 22.26
C ALA A 157 -7.25 -8.95 23.44
N LYS A 158 -7.45 -10.10 24.07
CA LYS A 158 -6.58 -10.61 25.14
C LYS A 158 -6.36 -12.10 24.94
N LYS A 159 -5.13 -12.55 25.22
CA LYS A 159 -4.76 -13.96 25.16
C LYS A 159 -3.77 -14.29 26.26
N GLU A 160 -3.94 -15.46 26.84
CA GLU A 160 -3.03 -15.99 27.86
C GLU A 160 -2.59 -17.39 27.46
N LYS A 161 -1.35 -17.75 27.82
CA LYS A 161 -0.85 -19.11 27.68
C LYS A 161 -0.05 -19.51 28.91
N LYS A 162 -0.32 -20.72 29.41
CA LYS A 162 0.48 -21.37 30.46
C LYS A 162 1.82 -21.86 29.89
N VAL A 163 2.90 -21.46 30.54
CA VAL A 163 4.30 -21.86 30.27
C VAL A 163 4.91 -22.26 31.61
N SER A 164 4.76 -23.54 31.94
CA SER A 164 5.22 -24.09 33.21
C SER A 164 6.67 -24.57 33.15
N CYS A 165 7.33 -24.57 34.31
CA CYS A 165 8.57 -25.28 34.54
C CYS A 165 8.52 -25.98 35.91
N MET A 166 9.53 -26.79 36.25
CA MET A 166 9.56 -27.57 37.49
C MET A 166 9.41 -26.69 38.75
N PHE A 167 10.04 -25.50 38.76
CA PHE A 167 10.01 -24.58 39.91
C PHE A 167 8.85 -23.58 39.87
N ILE A 168 8.22 -23.39 38.71
CA ILE A 168 7.08 -22.47 38.51
C ILE A 168 5.99 -23.23 37.73
N PRO A 169 5.19 -24.07 38.41
CA PRO A 169 4.20 -24.90 37.75
C PRO A 169 3.04 -24.08 37.15
N ASP A 170 2.80 -22.86 37.63
CA ASP A 170 1.76 -21.95 37.17
C ASP A 170 2.27 -20.72 36.41
N GLY A 171 3.48 -20.81 35.84
CA GLY A 171 4.01 -19.75 34.98
C GLY A 171 3.10 -19.48 33.79
N ARG A 172 2.78 -18.21 33.54
CA ARG A 172 1.92 -17.76 32.44
C ARG A 172 2.53 -16.58 31.72
N VAL A 173 2.13 -16.43 30.48
CA VAL A 173 2.42 -15.23 29.70
C VAL A 173 1.09 -14.75 29.13
N SER A 174 0.75 -13.51 29.46
CA SER A 174 -0.49 -12.87 29.04
C SER A 174 -0.18 -11.66 28.16
N VAL A 175 -1.02 -11.44 27.15
CA VAL A 175 -0.96 -10.29 26.25
C VAL A 175 -2.37 -9.76 26.06
N SER A 176 -2.57 -8.49 26.35
CA SER A 176 -3.76 -7.72 25.95
C SER A 176 -3.33 -6.60 25.04
N ALA A 177 -4.10 -6.35 23.99
CA ALA A 177 -3.81 -5.27 23.07
C ALA A 177 -5.08 -4.62 22.56
N GLN A 178 -5.00 -3.33 22.30
CA GLN A 178 -6.05 -2.48 21.80
C GLN A 178 -5.50 -1.47 20.79
N ILE A 179 -6.27 -1.24 19.74
CA ILE A 179 -6.08 -0.17 18.75
C ILE A 179 -7.31 0.73 18.74
N ASP A 180 -7.11 1.98 18.34
CA ASP A 180 -8.12 3.05 18.29
C ASP A 180 -9.22 2.77 17.25
N ARG A 181 -8.82 2.21 16.10
CA ARG A 181 -9.70 1.91 14.98
C ARG A 181 -9.23 0.69 14.19
N LYS A 182 -10.09 0.16 13.32
CA LYS A 182 -9.81 -0.97 12.41
C LYS A 182 -9.35 -0.49 11.04
N GLY A 183 -9.80 0.69 10.61
CA GLY A 183 -9.54 1.26 9.29
C GLY A 183 -8.31 2.16 9.23
N PHE A 184 -7.41 1.90 8.29
CA PHE A 184 -6.21 2.72 8.05
C PHE A 184 -5.96 2.98 6.56
N CYS A 185 -5.25 4.07 6.25
CA CYS A 185 -4.80 4.40 4.91
C CYS A 185 -3.29 4.19 4.75
N GLU A 186 -2.81 4.23 3.50
CA GLU A 186 -1.37 4.28 3.23
C GLU A 186 -0.74 5.50 3.92
N GLY A 187 0.36 5.27 4.66
CA GLY A 187 1.09 6.32 5.35
C GLY A 187 0.66 6.53 6.80
N ASP A 188 -0.51 6.05 7.20
CA ASP A 188 -1.01 6.17 8.57
C ASP A 188 -0.10 5.43 9.57
N GLU A 189 -0.13 5.88 10.82
CA GLU A 189 0.51 5.21 11.95
C GLU A 189 -0.55 4.56 12.84
N ILE A 190 -0.37 3.27 13.12
CA ILE A 190 -1.26 2.52 14.01
C ILE A 190 -0.71 2.66 15.43
N CYS A 191 -1.50 3.27 16.31
CA CYS A 191 -1.18 3.39 17.73
C CYS A 191 -1.56 2.12 18.48
N ILE A 192 -0.57 1.41 19.02
CA ILE A 192 -0.77 0.16 19.76
C ILE A 192 -0.70 0.41 21.25
N ASN A 193 -1.82 0.14 21.94
CA ASN A 193 -1.86 0.03 23.39
C ASN A 193 -1.83 -1.45 23.76
N ALA A 194 -0.82 -1.89 24.49
CA ALA A 194 -0.71 -3.30 24.86
C ALA A 194 -0.14 -3.47 26.26
N ASP A 195 -0.58 -4.51 26.96
CA ASP A 195 -0.03 -4.93 28.24
C ASP A 195 0.44 -6.38 28.12
N PHE A 196 1.66 -6.60 28.57
CA PHE A 196 2.33 -7.88 28.56
C PHE A 196 2.66 -8.26 30.00
N GLU A 197 2.29 -9.46 30.40
CA GLU A 197 2.58 -9.98 31.72
C GLU A 197 3.36 -11.28 31.58
N ASN A 198 4.49 -11.37 32.27
CA ASN A 198 5.34 -12.55 32.26
C ASN A 198 5.54 -13.09 33.68
N THR A 199 4.82 -14.15 34.03
CA THR A 199 5.02 -14.90 35.27
C THR A 199 5.74 -16.23 35.04
N CYS A 200 6.22 -16.50 33.82
CA CYS A 200 6.99 -17.69 33.51
C CYS A 200 8.48 -17.50 33.79
N SER A 201 9.22 -18.59 33.97
CA SER A 201 10.65 -18.57 34.31
C SER A 201 11.58 -18.10 33.19
N ARG A 202 11.05 -17.67 32.04
CA ARG A 202 11.83 -17.37 30.83
C ARG A 202 11.75 -15.88 30.52
N ILE A 203 12.81 -15.35 29.92
CA ILE A 203 12.79 -13.99 29.36
C ILE A 203 12.00 -14.05 28.05
N VAL A 204 10.98 -13.20 27.91
CA VAL A 204 10.12 -13.15 26.75
C VAL A 204 10.27 -11.84 25.98
N VAL A 205 9.97 -11.86 24.68
CA VAL A 205 10.10 -10.68 23.81
C VAL A 205 8.79 -10.38 23.10
N PRO A 206 8.11 -9.26 23.42
CA PRO A 206 6.95 -8.79 22.69
C PRO A 206 7.35 -8.20 21.33
N LYS A 207 6.57 -8.53 20.31
CA LYS A 207 6.73 -8.05 18.93
C LYS A 207 5.35 -7.75 18.34
N ALA A 208 5.27 -6.76 17.47
CA ALA A 208 4.09 -6.48 16.67
C ALA A 208 4.45 -6.49 15.19
N ALA A 209 3.53 -6.92 14.33
CA ALA A 209 3.73 -6.94 12.90
C ALA A 209 2.43 -6.75 12.13
N ILE A 210 2.46 -5.98 11.04
CA ILE A 210 1.39 -5.97 10.05
C ILE A 210 1.60 -7.17 9.13
N VAL A 211 0.58 -8.00 9.01
CA VAL A 211 0.59 -9.20 8.18
C VAL A 211 -0.56 -9.12 7.18
N ALA A 212 -0.24 -9.26 5.89
CA ALA A 212 -1.22 -9.47 4.84
C ALA A 212 -1.53 -10.96 4.72
N LYS A 213 -2.81 -11.31 4.71
CA LYS A 213 -3.32 -12.66 4.51
C LYS A 213 -4.05 -12.70 3.18
N HIS A 214 -3.45 -13.37 2.21
CA HIS A 214 -4.04 -13.61 0.90
C HIS A 214 -4.74 -14.97 0.91
N THR A 215 -6.05 -14.96 0.78
CA THR A 215 -6.87 -16.16 0.73
C THR A 215 -7.27 -16.42 -0.72
N TYR A 216 -6.89 -17.59 -1.21
CA TYR A 216 -7.13 -18.03 -2.58
C TYR A 216 -8.09 -19.22 -2.56
N LEU A 217 -9.16 -19.16 -3.33
CA LEU A 217 -10.19 -20.19 -3.42
C LEU A 217 -10.16 -20.79 -4.84
N ALA A 218 -9.99 -22.10 -4.93
CA ALA A 218 -10.09 -22.83 -6.20
C ALA A 218 -10.55 -24.26 -5.99
N ASN A 219 -11.52 -24.72 -6.80
CA ASN A 219 -12.08 -26.08 -6.76
C ASN A 219 -12.50 -26.52 -5.34
N GLY A 220 -13.17 -25.64 -4.59
CA GLY A 220 -13.61 -25.88 -3.21
C GLY A 220 -12.49 -25.92 -2.15
N GLN A 221 -11.23 -25.71 -2.55
CA GLN A 221 -10.09 -25.66 -1.64
C GLN A 221 -9.67 -24.23 -1.37
N THR A 222 -9.22 -23.99 -0.14
CA THR A 222 -8.70 -22.68 0.29
C THR A 222 -7.20 -22.79 0.52
N LYS A 223 -6.44 -21.90 -0.12
CA LYS A 223 -5.01 -21.74 0.13
C LYS A 223 -4.76 -20.35 0.71
N VAL A 224 -4.15 -20.31 1.88
CA VAL A 224 -3.79 -19.06 2.55
C VAL A 224 -2.31 -18.82 2.40
N PHE A 225 -1.94 -17.61 1.99
CA PHE A 225 -0.58 -17.12 1.98
C PHE A 225 -0.48 -15.90 2.88
N SER A 226 0.39 -15.95 3.88
CA SER A 226 0.63 -14.83 4.79
C SER A 226 1.96 -14.17 4.50
N GLN A 227 1.97 -12.85 4.40
CA GLN A 227 3.16 -12.04 4.18
C GLN A 227 3.31 -11.04 5.31
N LYS A 228 4.46 -11.06 6.00
CA LYS A 228 4.83 -10.07 7.00
C LYS A 228 5.34 -8.81 6.29
N LEU A 229 4.80 -7.64 6.64
CA LEU A 229 5.03 -6.39 5.92
C LEU A 229 5.89 -5.41 6.72
N SER A 230 5.50 -5.14 7.95
CA SER A 230 6.22 -4.29 8.90
C SER A 230 6.26 -4.97 10.25
N CYS A 231 7.26 -4.64 11.07
CA CYS A 231 7.29 -5.10 12.45
C CYS A 231 8.04 -4.18 13.38
N VAL A 232 7.64 -4.24 14.64
CA VAL A 232 8.23 -3.51 15.75
C VAL A 232 8.58 -4.54 16.84
N ARG A 233 9.71 -4.33 17.50
CA ARG A 233 10.19 -5.13 18.62
C ARG A 233 10.14 -4.29 19.90
N GLY A 234 9.65 -4.89 20.98
CA GLY A 234 9.73 -4.31 22.33
C GLY A 234 10.95 -4.81 23.09
N ASN A 235 11.05 -4.38 24.35
CA ASN A 235 12.16 -4.74 25.22
C ASN A 235 12.00 -6.18 25.72
N HIS A 236 13.05 -6.71 26.34
CA HIS A 236 12.98 -8.02 26.97
C HIS A 236 12.19 -7.91 28.27
N ILE A 237 11.23 -8.80 28.48
CA ILE A 237 10.45 -8.89 29.73
C ILE A 237 10.99 -10.07 30.52
N ILE A 238 11.61 -9.78 31.65
CA ILE A 238 12.16 -10.81 32.55
C ILE A 238 11.04 -11.52 33.33
N SER A 239 11.37 -12.66 33.95
CA SER A 239 10.43 -13.43 34.76
C SER A 239 9.87 -12.59 35.91
N GLY A 240 8.55 -12.65 36.13
CA GLY A 240 7.85 -11.95 37.20
C GLY A 240 7.57 -10.47 36.95
N THR A 241 7.76 -9.98 35.72
CA THR A 241 7.56 -8.57 35.37
C THR A 241 6.50 -8.38 34.29
N SER A 242 6.00 -7.15 34.18
CA SER A 242 5.10 -6.72 33.13
C SER A 242 5.70 -5.55 32.35
N GLU A 243 5.30 -5.41 31.09
CA GLU A 243 5.64 -4.27 30.25
C GLU A 243 4.37 -3.77 29.57
N SER A 244 4.28 -2.46 29.40
CA SER A 244 3.12 -1.79 28.83
C SER A 244 3.55 -0.89 27.68
N TRP A 245 2.89 -1.05 26.54
CA TRP A 245 2.96 -0.10 25.43
C TRP A 245 1.80 0.88 25.54
N ARG A 246 2.11 2.18 25.52
CA ARG A 246 1.16 3.28 25.56
C ARG A 246 1.38 4.12 24.29
N GLY A 247 0.68 3.77 23.22
CA GLY A 247 0.82 4.44 21.92
C GLY A 247 2.08 4.06 21.13
N LYS A 248 2.57 2.81 21.23
CA LYS A 248 3.69 2.36 20.38
C LYS A 248 3.21 2.34 18.92
N THR A 249 3.86 3.10 18.04
CA THR A 249 3.39 3.25 16.66
C THR A 249 4.00 2.22 15.71
N ILE A 250 3.23 1.81 14.71
CA ILE A 250 3.71 1.06 13.54
C ILE A 250 3.16 1.69 12.26
N ARG A 251 4.04 2.08 11.35
CA ARG A 251 3.64 2.75 10.11
C ARG A 251 3.12 1.77 9.07
N VAL A 252 1.98 2.13 8.46
CA VAL A 252 1.42 1.48 7.29
C VAL A 252 2.20 1.96 6.06
N ARG A 253 3.03 1.08 5.50
CA ARG A 253 3.80 1.37 4.27
C ARG A 253 2.87 1.42 3.05
N LYS A 254 3.43 1.63 1.86
CA LYS A 254 2.71 1.52 0.58
C LYS A 254 2.18 0.09 0.41
N LEU A 255 0.94 -0.13 0.84
CA LEU A 255 0.25 -1.41 0.78
C LEU A 255 -0.87 -1.32 -0.23
N LYS A 256 -1.16 -2.44 -0.89
CA LYS A 256 -2.36 -2.52 -1.74
C LYS A 256 -3.60 -2.43 -0.85
N PRO A 257 -4.71 -1.88 -1.36
CA PRO A 257 -5.96 -1.85 -0.62
C PRO A 257 -6.46 -3.27 -0.33
N SER A 258 -7.27 -3.40 0.72
CA SER A 258 -7.99 -4.63 1.06
C SER A 258 -8.94 -5.03 -0.07
N ILE A 259 -8.95 -6.32 -0.39
CA ILE A 259 -9.83 -6.88 -1.42
C ILE A 259 -10.85 -7.78 -0.73
N LEU A 260 -12.06 -7.25 -0.56
CA LEU A 260 -13.16 -7.91 0.14
C LEU A 260 -14.27 -8.37 -0.82
N GLY A 261 -14.47 -7.64 -1.93
CA GLY A 261 -15.54 -7.89 -2.90
C GLY A 261 -15.31 -9.05 -3.89
N CYS A 262 -14.17 -9.74 -3.83
CA CYS A 262 -13.86 -10.83 -4.76
C CYS A 262 -14.16 -12.21 -4.12
N ASN A 263 -14.89 -13.06 -4.86
CA ASN A 263 -15.33 -14.36 -4.34
C ASN A 263 -14.20 -15.40 -4.31
N ILE A 264 -13.27 -15.35 -5.25
CA ILE A 264 -12.21 -16.36 -5.38
C ILE A 264 -10.87 -15.92 -4.76
N LEU A 265 -10.73 -14.64 -4.43
CA LEU A 265 -9.51 -14.04 -3.90
C LEU A 265 -9.87 -13.01 -2.83
N ARG A 266 -9.24 -13.09 -1.66
CA ARG A 266 -9.37 -12.07 -0.62
C ARG A 266 -8.00 -11.62 -0.12
N VAL A 267 -7.87 -10.33 0.14
CA VAL A 267 -6.66 -9.72 0.73
C VAL A 267 -7.08 -8.99 1.99
N GLU A 268 -6.73 -9.58 3.12
CA GLU A 268 -7.05 -9.08 4.45
C GLU A 268 -5.75 -8.70 5.18
N TYR A 269 -5.82 -7.70 6.05
CA TYR A 269 -4.68 -7.29 6.86
C TYR A 269 -4.95 -7.56 8.33
N PHE A 270 -3.91 -7.90 9.07
CA PHE A 270 -3.97 -8.16 10.50
C PHE A 270 -2.78 -7.51 11.19
N LEU A 271 -3.04 -6.90 12.34
CA LEU A 271 -2.00 -6.55 13.29
C LEU A 271 -1.77 -7.76 14.20
N GLN A 272 -0.67 -8.46 13.96
CA GLN A 272 -0.22 -9.56 14.79
C GLN A 272 0.64 -9.03 15.94
N ILE A 273 0.14 -9.14 17.16
CA ILE A 273 0.89 -8.85 18.38
C ILE A 273 1.22 -10.19 19.02
N TYR A 274 2.51 -10.47 19.20
CA TYR A 274 2.95 -11.76 19.66
C TYR A 274 4.15 -11.70 20.60
N VAL A 275 4.16 -12.63 21.55
CA VAL A 275 5.25 -12.80 22.51
C VAL A 275 6.06 -14.03 22.14
N SER A 276 7.36 -13.81 21.91
CA SER A 276 8.33 -14.87 21.66
C SER A 276 8.84 -15.43 22.98
N VAL A 277 8.56 -16.71 23.23
CA VAL A 277 8.99 -17.43 24.43
C VAL A 277 10.05 -18.43 24.00
N PRO A 278 11.32 -18.30 24.42
CA PRO A 278 12.37 -19.26 24.10
C PRO A 278 11.95 -20.68 24.45
N GLY A 279 12.14 -21.66 23.56
CA GLY A 279 11.76 -23.06 23.79
C GLY A 279 10.26 -23.33 23.96
N SER A 280 9.36 -22.44 23.50
CA SER A 280 7.91 -22.68 23.48
C SER A 280 7.27 -22.02 22.26
N LYS A 281 6.06 -22.46 21.89
CA LYS A 281 5.29 -21.80 20.80
C LYS A 281 4.98 -20.35 21.17
N LYS A 282 5.07 -19.44 20.19
CA LYS A 282 4.69 -18.03 20.33
C LYS A 282 3.23 -17.90 20.77
N ILE A 283 2.94 -16.84 21.51
CA ILE A 283 1.58 -16.44 21.85
C ILE A 283 1.22 -15.35 20.85
N ILE A 284 0.23 -15.60 19.99
CA ILE A 284 -0.12 -14.70 18.90
C ILE A 284 -1.57 -14.23 19.10
N LEU A 285 -1.73 -12.92 19.06
CA LEU A 285 -2.99 -12.19 19.08
C LEU A 285 -3.12 -11.46 17.74
N GLU A 286 -4.27 -11.63 17.08
CA GLU A 286 -4.53 -11.07 15.75
C GLU A 286 -5.67 -10.06 15.86
N LEU A 287 -5.39 -8.79 15.56
CA LEU A 287 -6.41 -7.76 15.42
C LEU A 287 -6.67 -7.54 13.92
N PRO A 288 -7.90 -7.71 13.41
CA PRO A 288 -8.20 -7.46 12.01
C PRO A 288 -8.01 -5.98 11.66
N LEU A 289 -7.47 -5.71 10.48
CA LEU A 289 -7.28 -4.37 9.91
C LEU A 289 -7.94 -4.30 8.53
N VAL A 290 -8.39 -3.11 8.16
CA VAL A 290 -8.83 -2.80 6.79
C VAL A 290 -7.98 -1.66 6.27
N ILE A 291 -7.34 -1.89 5.13
CA ILE A 291 -6.56 -0.86 4.45
C ILE A 291 -7.38 -0.38 3.27
N GLY A 292 -7.88 0.85 3.33
CA GLY A 292 -8.71 1.42 2.27
C GLY A 292 -8.07 2.63 1.62
N SER A 293 -8.79 3.22 0.68
CA SER A 293 -8.48 4.53 0.14
C SER A 293 -9.15 5.59 1.01
N ARG A 294 -8.49 6.73 1.19
CA ARG A 294 -9.11 7.86 1.88
C ARG A 294 -10.23 8.40 0.98
N SER A 295 -11.47 8.02 1.27
CA SER A 295 -12.62 8.76 0.75
C SER A 295 -12.53 10.17 1.34
N GLY A 296 -12.49 11.18 0.48
CA GLY A 296 -12.15 12.55 0.85
C GLY A 296 -13.17 13.20 1.79
N ILE A 297 -12.99 13.06 3.10
CA ILE A 297 -13.50 14.02 4.10
C ILE A 297 -12.50 15.19 4.15
N GLY A 298 -12.49 16.02 3.10
CA GLY A 298 -11.50 17.09 2.95
C GLY A 298 -11.88 18.25 2.02
N SER A 299 -13.16 18.43 1.68
CA SER A 299 -13.60 19.65 0.97
C SER A 299 -14.94 20.19 1.42
N ARG A 300 -15.45 19.76 2.58
CA ARG A 300 -16.76 20.21 3.09
C ARG A 300 -16.72 20.32 4.61
N SER A 301 -16.13 21.40 5.11
CA SER A 301 -16.49 22.12 6.35
C SER A 301 -15.26 22.78 6.98
N SER A 302 -14.92 23.98 6.52
CA SER A 302 -14.21 25.00 7.32
C SER A 302 -14.24 26.35 6.60
N SER A 303 -15.44 26.81 6.25
CA SER A 303 -15.66 28.19 5.82
C SER A 303 -17.09 28.56 6.21
N MET A 304 -17.26 29.10 7.41
CA MET A 304 -18.34 29.96 7.91
C MET A 304 -18.22 30.00 9.45
N ALA A 305 -18.26 31.21 10.02
CA ALA A 305 -17.84 31.62 11.37
C ALA A 305 -16.30 31.78 11.47
N SER A 306 -15.72 32.98 11.42
CA SER A 306 -16.10 34.22 12.11
C SER A 306 -15.91 35.46 11.24
N GLN A 307 -17.03 36.11 10.87
CA GLN A 307 -17.06 37.56 10.70
C GLN A 307 -17.57 38.15 12.01
N THR A 308 -16.68 38.81 12.75
CA THR A 308 -16.85 39.95 13.68
C THR A 308 -15.47 40.08 14.34
N SER A 309 -14.59 41.01 14.00
CA SER A 309 -14.73 42.44 14.26
C SER A 309 -13.58 43.13 13.53
N SER A 310 -13.92 44.11 12.72
CA SER A 310 -12.97 45.08 12.15
C SER A 310 -13.35 46.43 12.75
N GLU A 311 -12.50 46.93 13.64
CA GLU A 311 -12.45 48.28 14.25
C GLU A 311 -11.32 48.16 15.30
N MET A 312 -10.20 48.89 15.39
CA MET A 312 -9.79 50.25 15.03
C MET A 312 -8.25 50.26 14.83
N SER A 313 -7.75 50.76 13.70
CA SER A 313 -6.99 52.03 13.52
C SER A 313 -5.76 52.28 14.41
N TRP A 314 -4.60 52.29 13.75
CA TRP A 314 -3.49 53.24 13.86
C TRP A 314 -3.28 53.98 15.19
N VAL A 315 -2.18 53.63 15.87
CA VAL A 315 -1.31 54.56 16.58
C VAL A 315 0.11 54.00 16.55
N ASP A 316 0.93 54.58 15.67
CA ASP A 316 2.38 54.63 15.82
C ASP A 316 2.72 55.58 16.98
N LEU A 317 3.71 55.23 17.81
CA LEU A 317 4.86 56.08 18.18
C LEU A 317 5.63 55.49 19.37
N ASN A 318 6.92 55.24 19.10
CA ASN A 318 8.08 55.41 19.99
C ASN A 318 8.21 54.55 21.26
N LEU A 319 9.17 53.62 21.27
CA LEU A 319 10.23 53.50 22.31
C LEU A 319 11.36 52.56 21.81
N PRO A 320 12.61 52.70 22.31
CA PRO A 320 13.84 52.27 21.62
C PRO A 320 14.20 50.79 21.79
N ASP A 321 14.96 50.28 20.80
CA ASP A 321 15.51 48.92 20.69
C ASP A 321 16.22 48.43 21.97
N ALA A 322 15.85 47.23 22.42
CA ALA A 322 16.63 46.43 23.35
C ALA A 322 17.58 45.51 22.57
N PRO A 323 18.86 45.36 22.95
CA PRO A 323 19.80 44.52 22.21
C PRO A 323 19.43 43.03 22.35
N GLU A 324 19.29 42.36 21.22
CA GLU A 324 19.06 40.92 21.10
C GLU A 324 20.31 40.15 21.59
N ALA A 325 20.10 39.17 22.47
CA ALA A 325 21.19 38.34 23.00
C ALA A 325 21.71 37.39 21.90
N PRO A 326 23.02 37.09 21.85
CA PRO A 326 23.58 36.17 20.86
C PRO A 326 23.04 34.73 21.04
N PRO A 327 22.90 33.96 19.94
CA PRO A 327 22.32 32.61 19.96
C PRO A 327 23.13 31.61 20.79
N CYS A 328 22.44 30.60 21.29
CA CYS A 328 23.03 29.53 22.09
C CYS A 328 23.98 28.67 21.25
N TYR A 329 25.15 28.33 21.79
CA TYR A 329 26.20 27.55 21.09
C TYR A 329 25.73 26.15 20.63
N LEU A 330 24.60 25.66 21.14
CA LEU A 330 23.97 24.39 20.71
C LEU A 330 23.34 24.43 19.32
N ASP A 331 23.10 25.62 18.76
CA ASP A 331 22.47 25.79 17.43
C ASP A 331 23.47 25.75 16.26
N ILE A 332 24.78 25.60 16.53
CA ILE A 332 25.85 25.65 15.53
C ILE A 332 26.48 24.25 15.29
N VAL A 333 26.07 23.22 16.02
CA VAL A 333 26.61 21.86 15.85
C VAL A 333 25.75 21.07 14.86
N PRO A 334 26.29 20.59 13.72
CA PRO A 334 25.57 19.70 12.81
C PRO A 334 25.16 18.41 13.53
N GLU A 335 23.95 17.92 13.26
CA GLU A 335 23.27 16.77 13.92
C GLU A 335 24.08 15.47 14.02
N ASP A 336 25.18 15.31 13.27
CA ASP A 336 25.92 14.06 13.09
C ASP A 336 26.78 13.61 14.29
N HIS A 337 26.83 14.36 15.40
CA HIS A 337 27.74 14.05 16.53
C HIS A 337 27.03 13.79 17.88
N ARG A 338 25.71 13.56 17.88
CA ARG A 338 24.97 13.22 19.11
C ARG A 338 25.15 11.74 19.47
N LEU A 339 26.09 11.43 20.36
CA LEU A 339 26.22 10.11 20.99
C LEU A 339 25.24 10.00 22.17
N GLU A 340 24.04 9.47 21.93
CA GLU A 340 23.20 8.89 22.99
C GLU A 340 23.34 7.37 22.99
N SER A 341 24.26 6.84 23.81
CA SER A 341 24.10 5.57 24.56
C SER A 341 25.44 5.04 25.09
N PRO A 342 25.48 4.46 26.31
CA PRO A 342 26.66 3.75 26.79
C PRO A 342 26.74 2.32 26.20
N THR A 343 27.88 2.02 25.60
CA THR A 343 28.28 0.72 25.04
C THR A 343 28.66 -0.28 26.14
N THR A 344 28.23 -1.55 26.03
CA THR A 344 28.93 -2.77 26.51
C THR A 344 28.21 -4.06 26.03
N PRO A 345 28.87 -5.25 25.98
CA PRO A 345 28.82 -6.15 24.82
C PRO A 345 28.13 -7.53 24.97
N LEU A 346 27.82 -8.12 23.80
CA LEU A 346 27.78 -9.54 23.35
C LEU A 346 26.91 -10.61 24.06
N LEU A 347 26.04 -11.26 23.27
CA LEU A 347 26.06 -12.72 22.99
C LEU A 347 25.30 -13.00 21.66
N ASP A 348 25.94 -13.78 20.80
CA ASP A 348 25.54 -14.12 19.41
C ASP A 348 24.27 -14.99 19.29
N ASP A 349 23.49 -14.72 18.24
CA ASP A 349 22.42 -15.57 17.70
C ASP A 349 22.89 -16.02 16.29
N PRO A 350 23.02 -17.32 15.98
CA PRO A 350 23.59 -17.77 14.72
C PRO A 350 22.52 -17.82 13.64
N ASP A 351 22.43 -16.79 12.80
CA ASP A 351 21.77 -16.86 11.49
C ASP A 351 22.25 -15.68 10.61
N GLY A 352 23.31 -15.89 9.82
CA GLY A 352 23.75 -14.91 8.82
C GLY A 352 25.11 -15.22 8.20
N PHE A 353 25.13 -15.48 6.90
CA PHE A 353 26.29 -15.82 6.06
C PHE A 353 27.36 -14.70 5.95
N ASP A 354 28.62 -15.13 5.92
CA ASP A 354 29.86 -14.53 5.36
C ASP A 354 29.97 -13.01 5.12
N SER A 355 30.84 -12.34 5.89
CA SER A 355 31.88 -11.39 5.43
C SER A 355 32.77 -10.91 6.61
N PRO A 356 34.09 -10.68 6.44
CA PRO A 356 35.00 -10.37 7.54
C PRO A 356 34.95 -8.89 7.95
N ILE A 357 34.87 -8.64 9.26
CA ILE A 357 34.89 -7.30 9.86
C ILE A 357 36.34 -6.86 10.06
N PHE A 358 36.78 -5.83 9.34
CA PHE A 358 37.91 -4.99 9.77
C PHE A 358 37.36 -3.81 10.57
N MET A 359 37.85 -3.65 11.80
CA MET A 359 37.49 -2.55 12.70
C MET A 359 38.44 -1.38 12.41
N TYR A 360 37.95 -0.30 11.81
CA TYR A 360 38.69 0.98 11.72
C TYR A 360 38.30 1.85 12.92
N ALA A 361 39.30 2.31 13.68
CA ALA A 361 39.11 3.33 14.72
C ALA A 361 38.94 4.71 14.08
N PRO A 362 37.97 5.54 14.49
CA PRO A 362 37.84 6.89 13.96
C PRO A 362 38.92 7.81 14.53
N GLU A 363 39.68 8.46 13.65
CA GLU A 363 40.62 9.53 14.00
C GLU A 363 39.86 10.80 14.42
N PHE A 364 40.12 11.27 15.65
CA PHE A 364 39.61 12.55 16.14
C PHE A 364 40.48 13.72 15.62
N LYS A 365 39.89 14.63 14.85
CA LYS A 365 40.51 15.93 14.51
C LYS A 365 39.85 17.04 15.32
N PHE A 366 40.59 17.65 16.23
CA PHE A 366 40.16 18.86 16.93
C PHE A 366 40.23 20.06 15.97
N MET A 367 39.12 20.76 15.79
CA MET A 367 39.11 22.06 15.09
C MET A 367 39.48 23.19 16.07
N PRO A 368 40.28 24.19 15.64
CA PRO A 368 40.60 25.34 16.47
C PRO A 368 39.39 26.30 16.60
N PRO A 369 39.29 27.05 17.71
CA PRO A 369 38.20 27.99 17.94
C PRO A 369 38.25 29.21 16.99
N PRO A 370 37.10 29.86 16.73
CA PRO A 370 37.03 31.02 15.84
C PRO A 370 37.73 32.26 16.42
N THR A 371 38.27 33.08 15.53
CA THR A 371 39.05 34.29 15.85
C THR A 371 38.12 35.45 16.17
N TYR A 372 38.34 36.13 17.31
CA TYR A 372 37.63 37.37 17.65
C TYR A 372 38.44 38.58 17.18
N THR A 373 37.77 39.57 16.57
CA THR A 373 38.30 40.92 16.33
C THR A 373 37.65 41.88 17.31
N GLU A 374 38.45 42.52 18.15
CA GLU A 374 38.01 43.63 19.00
C GLU A 374 37.72 44.86 18.14
N VAL A 375 36.56 45.49 18.33
CA VAL A 375 36.23 46.79 17.75
C VAL A 375 36.68 47.86 18.73
N SER A 376 37.70 48.61 18.35
CA SER A 376 38.12 49.82 19.06
C SER A 376 37.06 50.92 18.91
N ALA A 377 36.53 51.40 20.03
CA ALA A 377 35.77 52.63 20.06
C ALA A 377 36.74 53.82 19.99
N ALA A 378 36.50 54.74 19.06
CA ALA A 378 37.18 56.03 18.97
C ALA A 378 36.19 57.12 18.57
N PRO A 379 36.47 58.40 18.85
CA PRO A 379 37.38 58.97 19.85
C PRO A 379 36.65 59.54 21.09
#